data_AF-A0A2G2M254-F1
#
_entry.id   AF-A0A2G2M254-F1
#
_cell.length_a   1.000
_cell.length_b   1.000
_cell.length_c   1.000
_cell.angle_alpha   90.00
_cell.angle_beta   90.00
_cell.angle_gamma   90.00
#
_symmetry.space_group_name_H-M   'P 1'
#
loop_
_entity.id
_entity.type
_entity.pdbx_description
1 polymer ?
#
loop_
_entity_poly.entity_id
_entity_poly.type
_entity_poly.pdbx_seq_one_letter_code
_entity_poly.pdbx_strand_id
1 'polypeptide(L)' 'MKAYLEYNGNLEATSPRKAIKESYKEGLIKDGNIWLEMLQDRNRTSHTYDEASALDFFDTIQNVYVDVFEKFINDLAREL' A
#
# COMPACT_ATOMS: atom_id res chain seq x y z
N MET A 1 -1.58 -6.16 -6.27
CA MET A 1 -0.38 -6.76 -5.63
C MET A 1 -0.51 -8.28 -5.50
N LYS A 2 -1.25 -8.84 -4.53
CA LYS A 2 -1.30 -10.31 -4.34
C LYS A 2 -1.56 -11.12 -5.62
N ALA A 3 -2.60 -10.78 -6.38
CA ALA A 3 -2.91 -11.50 -7.63
C ALA A 3 -1.79 -11.42 -8.68
N TYR A 4 -1.07 -10.30 -8.76
CA TYR A 4 0.08 -10.14 -9.66
C TYR A 4 1.24 -11.04 -9.21
N LEU A 5 1.54 -11.06 -7.90
CA LEU A 5 2.56 -11.94 -7.31
C LEU A 5 2.24 -13.42 -7.58
N GLU A 6 0.98 -13.83 -7.34
CA GLU A 6 0.53 -15.20 -7.58
C GLU A 6 0.61 -15.58 -9.06
N TYR A 7 0.26 -14.66 -9.97
CA TYR A 7 0.40 -14.84 -11.41
C TYR A 7 1.86 -15.05 -11.83
N ASN A 8 2.80 -14.35 -11.19
CA ASN A 8 4.24 -14.50 -11.43
C ASN A 8 4.88 -15.68 -10.65
N GLY A 9 4.08 -16.49 -9.96
CA GLY A 9 4.54 -17.69 -9.26
C GLY A 9 4.96 -17.46 -7.79
N ASN A 10 4.82 -16.26 -7.25
CA ASN A 10 5.05 -15.98 -5.84
C ASN A 10 3.77 -16.19 -5.00
N LEU A 11 3.76 -17.29 -4.24
CA LEU A 11 2.65 -17.68 -3.38
C LEU A 11 2.86 -17.29 -1.90
N GLU A 12 3.90 -16.53 -1.58
CA GLU A 12 4.24 -16.12 -0.20
C GLU A 12 3.33 -15.00 0.33
N ALA A 13 2.56 -14.35 -0.54
CA ALA A 13 1.64 -13.26 -0.22
C ALA A 13 0.36 -13.73 0.52
N THR A 14 0.54 -14.34 1.69
CA THR A 14 -0.56 -14.92 2.49
C THR A 14 -1.30 -13.92 3.39
N SER A 15 -0.84 -12.66 3.47
CA SER A 15 -1.48 -11.57 4.22
C SER A 15 -1.20 -10.23 3.55
N PRO A 16 -1.95 -9.15 3.86
CA PRO A 16 -1.69 -7.81 3.30
C PRO A 16 -0.25 -7.34 3.55
N ARG A 17 0.26 -7.56 4.76
CA ARG A 17 1.64 -7.21 5.14
C ARG A 17 2.66 -7.99 4.31
N LYS A 18 2.44 -9.30 4.11
CA LYS A 18 3.33 -10.11 3.26
C LYS A 18 3.24 -9.69 1.80
N ALA A 19 2.05 -9.40 1.28
CA ALA A 19 1.87 -8.93 -0.09
C ALA A 19 2.65 -7.65 -0.36
N ILE A 20 2.66 -6.68 0.57
CA ILE A 20 3.47 -5.46 0.46
C ILE A 20 4.97 -5.79 0.46
N LYS A 21 5.43 -6.61 1.41
CA LYS A 21 6.84 -6.99 1.51
C LYS A 21 7.36 -7.70 0.25
N GLU A 22 6.60 -8.67 -0.26
CA GLU A 22 6.98 -9.40 -1.47
C GLU A 22 6.89 -8.50 -2.71
N SER A 23 5.88 -7.61 -2.80
CA SER A 23 5.80 -6.64 -3.90
C SER A 23 7.00 -5.70 -3.92
N TYR A 24 7.49 -5.28 -2.74
CA TYR A 24 8.71 -4.47 -2.66
C TYR A 24 9.96 -5.27 -3.08
N LYS A 25 10.06 -6.52 -2.61
CA LYS A 25 11.19 -7.41 -2.93
C LYS A 25 11.27 -7.73 -4.43
N GLU A 26 10.14 -7.87 -5.11
CA GLU A 26 10.07 -8.09 -6.56
C GLU A 26 10.16 -6.80 -7.39
N GLY A 27 10.28 -5.63 -6.75
CA GLY A 27 10.38 -4.35 -7.43
C GLY A 27 9.06 -3.80 -7.98
N LEU A 28 7.93 -4.48 -7.74
CA LEU A 28 6.59 -4.03 -8.13
C LEU A 28 6.18 -2.70 -7.46
N ILE A 29 6.71 -2.44 -6.26
CA ILE A 29 6.58 -1.15 -5.59
C ILE A 29 7.97 -0.65 -5.14
N LYS A 30 8.17 0.66 -5.16
CA LYS A 30 9.50 1.28 -4.93
C LYS A 30 9.82 1.61 -3.48
N ASP A 31 8.82 1.91 -2.66
CA ASP A 31 9.00 2.24 -1.25
C ASP A 31 8.10 1.33 -0.41
N GLY A 32 8.62 0.23 0.13
CA GLY A 32 7.78 -0.67 0.93
C GLY A 32 7.25 -0.05 2.22
N ASN A 33 7.95 0.96 2.78
CA ASN A 33 7.62 1.52 4.09
C ASN A 33 6.34 2.35 4.02
N ILE A 34 6.20 3.20 3.01
CA ILE A 34 5.01 4.04 2.83
C ILE A 34 3.73 3.19 2.70
N TRP A 35 3.82 2.02 2.05
CA TRP A 35 2.70 1.08 1.95
C TRP A 35 2.40 0.37 3.28
N LEU A 36 3.43 0.07 4.08
CA LEU A 36 3.24 -0.50 5.41
C LEU A 36 2.61 0.51 6.39
N GLU A 37 2.99 1.78 6.28
CA GLU A 37 2.38 2.89 7.02
C GLU A 37 0.91 3.06 6.62
N MET A 38 0.60 3.08 5.31
CA MET A 38 -0.79 3.06 4.81
C MET A 38 -1.60 1.91 5.39
N LEU A 39 -1.04 0.70 5.43
CA LEU A 39 -1.70 -0.47 6.00
C LEU A 39 -1.99 -0.28 7.50
N GLN A 40 -1.06 0.33 8.23
CA GLN A 40 -1.22 0.63 9.65
C GLN A 40 -2.30 1.68 9.88
N ASP A 41 -2.31 2.75 9.10
CA ASP A 41 -3.28 3.83 9.24
C ASP A 41 -4.68 3.39 8.85
N ARG A 42 -4.82 2.57 7.80
CA ARG A 42 -6.09 1.89 7.48
C ARG A 42 -6.61 1.01 8.61
N ASN A 43 -5.73 0.38 9.40
CA ASN A 43 -6.18 -0.39 10.57
C ASN A 43 -6.60 0.52 11.72
N ARG A 44 -6.04 1.74 11.82
CA ARG A 44 -6.41 2.73 12.84
C ARG A 44 -7.74 3.40 12.53
N THR A 45 -8.08 3.65 11.26
CA THR A 45 -9.36 4.28 10.86
C THR A 45 -10.59 3.50 11.33
N SER A 46 -10.50 2.18 11.48
CA SER A 46 -11.59 1.36 12.03
C SER A 46 -11.79 1.51 13.54
N HIS A 47 -10.86 2.16 14.23
CA HIS A 47 -10.82 2.26 15.70
C HIS A 47 -10.78 3.71 16.21
N THR A 48 -10.95 4.71 15.33
CA THR A 48 -10.79 6.12 15.71
C THR A 48 -12.13 6.76 16.07
N TYR A 49 -12.36 7.01 17.36
CA TYR A 49 -13.36 7.95 17.89
C TYR A 49 -12.75 9.33 18.20
N ASP A 50 -11.53 9.59 17.72
CA ASP A 50 -10.75 10.81 17.95
C ASP A 50 -10.64 11.63 16.65
N GLU A 51 -11.32 12.78 16.62
CA GLU A 51 -11.39 13.68 15.46
C GLU A 51 -10.03 14.28 15.09
N ALA A 52 -9.14 14.50 16.08
CA ALA A 52 -7.81 15.04 15.82
C ALA A 52 -6.97 14.05 14.99
N SER A 53 -6.97 12.78 15.36
CA SER A 53 -6.35 11.71 14.58
C SER A 53 -6.97 11.57 13.17
N ALA A 54 -8.28 11.78 13.04
CA ALA A 54 -8.96 11.69 11.74
C ALA A 54 -8.49 12.77 10.74
N LEU A 55 -8.22 14.00 11.21
CA LEU A 55 -7.69 15.08 10.38
C LEU A 55 -6.26 14.79 9.90
N ASP A 56 -5.40 14.25 10.76
CA ASP A 56 -4.03 13.88 10.38
C ASP A 56 -4.00 12.78 9.31
N PHE A 57 -4.87 11.77 9.43
CA PHE A 57 -5.01 10.73 8.40
C PHE A 57 -5.54 11.31 7.08
N PHE A 58 -6.50 12.23 7.15
CA PHE A 58 -7.06 12.86 5.95
C PHE A 58 -5.98 13.61 5.17
N ASP A 59 -5.17 14.43 5.86
CA ASP A 59 -4.06 15.16 5.23
C ASP A 59 -3.04 14.20 4.60
N THR A 60 -2.67 13.14 5.33
CA THR A 60 -1.73 12.12 4.84
C THR A 60 -2.28 11.38 3.61
N ILE A 61 -3.57 11.02 3.61
CA ILE A 61 -4.20 10.36 2.46
C ILE A 61 -4.11 11.26 1.23
N GLN A 62 -4.52 12.53 1.36
CA GLN A 62 -4.57 13.45 0.23
C GLN A 62 -3.18 13.81 -0.30
N ASN A 63 -2.24 14.11 0.58
CA ASN A 63 -0.94 14.68 0.17
C ASN A 63 0.13 13.62 -0.10
N VAL A 64 -0.07 12.39 0.35
CA VAL A 64 0.96 11.34 0.27
C VAL A 64 0.41 10.10 -0.42
N TYR A 65 -0.69 9.52 0.06
CA TYR A 65 -1.10 8.20 -0.37
C TYR A 65 -1.69 8.19 -1.78
N VAL A 66 -2.46 9.22 -2.16
CA VAL A 66 -2.98 9.39 -3.53
C VAL A 66 -1.83 9.37 -4.54
N ASP A 67 -0.80 10.20 -4.35
CA ASP A 67 0.38 10.26 -5.22
C ASP A 67 1.10 8.91 -5.37
N VAL A 68 1.20 8.15 -4.28
CA VAL A 68 1.83 6.82 -4.29
C VAL A 68 0.99 5.84 -5.12
N PHE A 69 -0.34 5.85 -4.97
CA PHE A 69 -1.22 5.02 -5.77
C PHE A 69 -1.18 5.40 -7.25
N GLU A 70 -1.18 6.69 -7.59
CA GLU A 70 -1.07 7.15 -8.98
C GLU A 70 0.24 6.69 -9.61
N LYS A 71 1.37 6.84 -8.92
CA LYS A 71 2.67 6.34 -9.38
C LYS A 71 2.64 4.83 -9.59
N PHE A 72 2.06 4.08 -8.66
CA PHE A 72 1.94 2.63 -8.77
C PHE A 72 1.09 2.19 -9.97
N ILE A 73 -0.07 2.83 -10.20
CA ILE A 73 -0.93 2.54 -11.35
C ILE A 73 -0.20 2.86 -12.65
N ASN A 74 0.48 4.00 -12.72
CA ASN A 74 1.25 4.39 -13.90
C ASN A 74 2.42 3.45 -14.19
N ASP A 75 3.14 3.00 -13.16
CA ASP A 75 4.22 2.04 -13.31
C ASP A 75 3.67 0.67 -13.78
N LEU A 76 2.58 0.19 -13.18
CA LEU A 76 1.93 -1.07 -13.58
C LEU A 76 1.39 -1.03 -15.02
N ALA A 77 0.81 0.10 -15.44
CA ALA A 77 0.29 0.29 -16.79
C ALA A 77 1.40 0.34 -17.86
N ARG A 78 2.67 0.53 -17.49
CA ARG A 78 3.82 0.46 -18.40
C ARG A 78 4.37 -0.96 -18.56
N GLU A 79 4.10 -1.84 -17.60
CA GLU A 79 4.58 -3.22 -17.60
C GLU A 79 3.58 -4.21 -18.23
N LEU A 80 2.34 -3.78 -18.46
CA LEU A 80 1.27 -4.50 -19.18
C LEU A 80 1.16 -4.03 -20.63
#